data_AF-A0A537W419-F1
#
_entry.id   AF-A0A537W419-F1
#
_cell.length_a   1.000
_cell.length_b   1.000
_cell.length_c   1.000
_cell.angle_alpha   90.00
_cell.angle_beta   90.00
_cell.angle_gamma   90.00
#
_symmetry.space_group_name_H-M   'P 1'
#
loop_
_entity.id
_entity.type
_entity.pdbx_description
1 polymer ?
#
loop_
_entity_poly.entity_id
_entity_poly.type
_entity_poly.pdbx_seq_one_letter_code
_entity_poly.pdbx_strand_id
1 'polypeptide(L)'
;MPDIRRSATEARLLALLTSTPGQEFHTRELIRRIDGSPRPVQLALEKLLRQGLVESKRVGPLRMWRMDPTNPLYLPLRELYARTVGLVAQIRKILEQRRGVRFAFVFGSYARGDDDVRSDVDVLVVGGAEVPALLAEIQTLEAKLGRELNPVVWTENDLRRQLQERSPFLATVRAEPKIWIVGDEDEFERRTRELARPSPRGRAADQPRSSRRGGQARTRRTQPRASDARARRRGS
;
A
#
# COMPACT_ATOMS: atom_id res chain seq x y z
N MET A 1 -26.14 21.64 -19.65
CA MET A 1 -25.28 20.79 -18.78
C MET A 1 -26.08 20.43 -17.55
N PRO A 2 -26.13 19.15 -17.12
CA PRO A 2 -26.78 18.83 -15.86
C PRO A 2 -26.04 19.51 -14.72
N ASP A 3 -26.80 20.11 -13.80
CA ASP A 3 -26.31 20.85 -12.64
C ASP A 3 -25.43 19.93 -11.76
N ILE A 4 -24.13 20.27 -11.66
CA ILE A 4 -23.14 19.51 -10.86
C ILE A 4 -23.27 19.84 -9.36
N ARG A 5 -24.17 20.75 -8.95
CA ARG A 5 -24.41 21.04 -7.52
C ARG A 5 -25.19 19.89 -6.86
N ARG A 6 -24.47 19.11 -6.06
CA ARG A 6 -25.08 18.20 -5.07
C ARG A 6 -25.40 18.95 -3.79
N SER A 7 -26.54 18.62 -3.17
CA SER A 7 -26.85 19.14 -1.84
C SER A 7 -25.92 18.55 -0.78
N ALA A 8 -25.75 19.23 0.35
CA ALA A 8 -24.96 18.70 1.47
C ALA A 8 -25.51 17.34 1.96
N THR A 9 -26.83 17.15 1.92
CA THR A 9 -27.49 15.89 2.26
C THR A 9 -27.15 14.77 1.27
N GLU A 10 -27.19 15.04 -0.04
CA GLU A 10 -26.76 14.08 -1.06
C GLU A 10 -25.29 13.66 -0.86
N ALA A 11 -24.42 14.63 -0.58
CA ALA A 11 -23.02 14.34 -0.34
C ALA A 11 -22.78 13.47 0.89
N ARG A 12 -23.49 13.72 2.00
CA ARG A 12 -23.41 12.87 3.20
C ARG A 12 -23.97 11.47 2.97
N LEU A 13 -25.07 11.34 2.23
CA LEU A 13 -25.63 10.04 1.86
C LEU A 13 -24.65 9.22 1.01
N LEU A 14 -24.07 9.84 -0.03
CA LEU A 14 -23.09 9.18 -0.89
C LEU A 14 -21.83 8.79 -0.11
N ALA A 15 -21.33 9.66 0.77
CA ALA A 15 -20.20 9.34 1.64
C ALA A 15 -20.48 8.08 2.48
N LEU A 16 -21.64 8.02 3.15
CA LEU A 16 -22.04 6.87 3.96
C LEU A 16 -22.23 5.59 3.12
N LEU A 17 -22.99 5.68 2.02
CA LEU A 17 -23.35 4.50 1.22
C LEU A 17 -22.15 3.92 0.46
N THR A 18 -21.23 4.77 -0.01
CA THR A 18 -19.99 4.29 -0.66
C THR A 18 -18.98 3.71 0.33
N SER A 19 -19.03 4.08 1.61
CA SER A 19 -18.19 3.49 2.65
C SER A 19 -18.75 2.21 3.26
N THR A 20 -19.95 1.79 2.86
CA THR A 20 -20.66 0.62 3.40
C THR A 20 -21.15 -0.30 2.26
N PRO A 21 -20.20 -0.90 1.50
CA PRO A 21 -20.53 -1.72 0.33
C PRO A 21 -21.42 -2.91 0.71
N GLY A 22 -22.43 -3.16 -0.11
CA GLY A 22 -23.39 -4.26 0.07
C GLY A 22 -24.37 -4.10 1.24
N GLN A 23 -24.18 -3.10 2.11
CA GLN A 23 -25.06 -2.88 3.26
C GLN A 23 -26.36 -2.18 2.83
N GLU A 24 -27.47 -2.65 3.39
CA GLU A 24 -28.78 -2.05 3.21
C GLU A 24 -29.20 -1.28 4.45
N PHE A 25 -29.78 -0.11 4.23
CA PHE A 25 -30.25 0.78 5.29
C PHE A 25 -31.71 1.15 5.09
N HIS A 26 -32.47 1.15 6.17
CA HIS A 26 -33.81 1.73 6.11
C HIS A 26 -33.75 3.26 6.23
N THR A 27 -34.71 3.99 5.66
CA THR A 27 -34.69 5.47 5.62
C THR A 27 -34.40 6.13 6.98
N ARG A 28 -35.04 5.66 8.06
CA ARG A 28 -34.86 6.21 9.42
C ARG A 28 -33.45 6.04 9.99
N GLU A 29 -32.69 5.08 9.50
CA GLU A 29 -31.31 4.85 9.92
C GLU A 29 -30.39 5.80 9.19
N LEU A 30 -30.58 5.97 7.87
CA LEU A 30 -29.84 6.97 7.09
C LEU A 30 -30.02 8.37 7.67
N ILE A 31 -31.26 8.78 7.97
CA ILE A 31 -31.59 10.04 8.64
C ILE A 31 -30.73 10.25 9.90
N ARG A 32 -30.62 9.22 10.76
CA ARG A 32 -29.83 9.28 11.99
C ARG A 32 -28.32 9.30 11.73
N ARG A 33 -27.83 8.42 10.87
CA ARG A 33 -26.38 8.27 10.59
C ARG A 33 -25.77 9.51 9.95
N ILE A 34 -26.53 10.24 9.12
CA ILE A 34 -26.04 11.46 8.46
C ILE A 34 -26.50 12.76 9.13
N ASP A 35 -27.10 12.65 10.32
CA ASP A 35 -27.70 13.76 11.08
C ASP A 35 -28.54 14.68 10.16
N GLY A 36 -29.47 14.05 9.44
CA GLY A 36 -30.24 14.68 8.37
C GLY A 36 -31.70 14.90 8.75
N SER A 37 -32.34 15.92 8.19
CA SER A 37 -33.78 16.11 8.35
C SER A 37 -34.56 15.15 7.43
N PRO A 38 -35.73 14.60 7.86
CA PRO A 38 -36.43 13.57 7.10
C PRO A 38 -36.77 13.93 5.65
N ARG A 39 -37.31 15.14 5.42
CA ARG A 39 -37.76 15.57 4.08
C ARG A 39 -36.60 15.75 3.08
N PRO A 40 -35.52 16.49 3.40
CA PRO A 40 -34.33 16.54 2.55
C PRO A 40 -33.72 15.17 2.24
N VAL A 41 -33.64 14.27 3.23
CA VAL A 41 -33.09 12.93 3.04
C VAL A 41 -33.94 12.13 2.06
N GLN A 42 -35.26 12.15 2.20
CA GLN A 42 -36.15 11.47 1.26
C GLN A 42 -35.98 12.01 -0.16
N LEU A 43 -35.97 13.35 -0.34
CA LEU A 43 -35.81 13.97 -1.66
C LEU A 43 -34.47 13.60 -2.31
N ALA A 44 -33.40 13.58 -1.52
CA ALA A 44 -32.07 13.17 -1.97
C ALA A 44 -32.06 11.70 -2.39
N LEU A 45 -32.61 10.79 -1.59
CA LEU A 45 -32.68 9.36 -1.92
C LEU A 45 -33.48 9.10 -3.20
N GLU A 46 -34.63 9.75 -3.39
CA GLU A 46 -35.37 9.62 -4.66
C GLU A 46 -34.58 10.17 -5.86
N LYS A 47 -33.82 11.26 -5.66
CA LYS A 47 -32.97 11.82 -6.72
C LYS A 47 -31.85 10.85 -7.08
N LEU A 48 -31.16 10.28 -6.09
CA LEU A 48 -30.11 9.29 -6.30
C LEU A 48 -30.65 8.03 -6.98
N LEU A 49 -31.87 7.60 -6.64
CA LEU A 49 -32.54 6.47 -7.28
C LEU A 49 -32.83 6.74 -8.75
N ARG A 50 -33.35 7.93 -9.08
CA ARG A 50 -33.57 8.34 -10.47
C ARG A 50 -32.27 8.44 -11.28
N GLN A 51 -31.15 8.70 -10.62
CA GLN A 51 -29.81 8.71 -11.22
C GLN A 51 -29.20 7.30 -11.33
N GLY A 52 -29.87 6.27 -10.81
CA GLY A 52 -29.37 4.90 -10.75
C GLY A 52 -28.19 4.71 -9.79
N LEU A 53 -27.90 5.67 -8.91
CA LEU A 53 -26.76 5.59 -7.98
C LEU A 53 -27.07 4.69 -6.78
N VAL A 54 -28.35 4.60 -6.41
CA VAL A 54 -28.82 3.74 -5.32
C VAL A 54 -29.96 2.87 -5.82
N GLU A 55 -30.07 1.69 -5.23
CA GLU A 55 -31.23 0.83 -5.38
C GLU A 55 -32.14 0.95 -4.17
N SER A 56 -33.42 0.64 -4.36
CA SER A 56 -34.36 0.53 -3.25
C SER A 56 -35.25 -0.70 -3.37
N LYS A 57 -35.49 -1.39 -2.24
CA LYS A 57 -36.43 -2.51 -2.16
C LYS A 57 -37.35 -2.35 -0.97
N ARG A 58 -38.53 -2.98 -1.01
CA ARG A 58 -39.46 -3.04 0.13
C ARG A 58 -39.29 -4.34 0.88
N VAL A 59 -39.15 -4.26 2.19
CA VAL A 59 -39.10 -5.40 3.10
C VAL A 59 -40.14 -5.15 4.20
N GLY A 60 -41.31 -5.80 4.07
CA GLY A 60 -42.48 -5.48 4.89
C GLY A 60 -42.87 -3.98 4.74
N PRO A 61 -43.02 -3.23 5.85
CA PRO A 61 -43.35 -1.80 5.79
C PRO A 61 -42.12 -0.91 5.50
N LEU A 62 -40.91 -1.47 5.50
CA LEU A 62 -39.67 -0.70 5.37
C LEU A 62 -39.24 -0.58 3.91
N ARG A 63 -38.72 0.60 3.56
CA ARG A 63 -37.95 0.81 2.33
C ARG A 63 -36.47 0.79 2.67
N MET A 64 -35.78 -0.16 2.07
CA MET A 64 -34.36 -0.38 2.19
C MET A 64 -33.64 0.28 1.02
N TRP A 65 -32.45 0.80 1.28
CA TRP A 65 -31.61 1.51 0.33
C TRP A 65 -30.19 0.97 0.39
N ARG A 66 -29.55 0.82 -0.75
CA ARG A 66 -28.12 0.53 -0.85
C ARG A 66 -27.53 1.22 -2.07
N MET A 67 -26.21 1.38 -2.08
CA MET A 67 -25.50 1.77 -3.28
C MET A 67 -25.69 0.71 -4.38
N ASP A 68 -25.83 1.14 -5.63
CA ASP A 68 -25.82 0.24 -6.78
C ASP A 68 -24.35 0.00 -7.21
N PRO A 69 -23.78 -1.20 -6.98
CA PRO A 69 -22.40 -1.48 -7.38
C PRO A 69 -22.26 -1.64 -8.90
N THR A 70 -23.35 -1.83 -9.64
CA THR A 70 -23.35 -1.96 -11.10
C THR A 70 -23.31 -0.60 -11.80
N ASN A 71 -23.57 0.49 -11.08
CA ASN A 71 -23.49 1.83 -11.63
C ASN A 71 -22.03 2.20 -11.97
N PRO A 72 -21.73 2.66 -13.21
CA PRO A 72 -20.36 3.04 -13.59
C PRO A 72 -19.73 4.15 -12.74
N LEU A 73 -20.54 4.96 -12.05
CA LEU A 73 -20.08 6.02 -11.16
C LEU A 73 -19.78 5.52 -9.74
N TYR A 74 -20.07 4.27 -9.40
CA TYR A 74 -19.85 3.74 -8.05
C TYR A 74 -18.38 3.82 -7.62
N LEU A 75 -17.46 3.22 -8.38
CA LEU A 75 -16.02 3.24 -8.04
C LEU A 75 -15.45 4.66 -8.02
N PRO A 76 -15.70 5.53 -9.03
CA PRO A 76 -15.25 6.92 -8.97
C PRO A 76 -15.77 7.71 -7.76
N LEU A 77 -17.04 7.54 -7.39
CA LEU A 77 -17.63 8.21 -6.22
C LEU A 77 -17.02 7.68 -4.94
N ARG A 78 -16.89 6.36 -4.81
CA ARG A 78 -16.28 5.72 -3.66
C ARG A 78 -14.85 6.21 -3.45
N GLU A 79 -14.05 6.25 -4.51
CA GLU A 79 -12.69 6.77 -4.45
C GLU A 79 -12.67 8.25 -4.01
N LEU A 80 -13.54 9.08 -4.60
CA LEU A 80 -13.67 10.49 -4.25
C LEU A 80 -14.00 10.69 -2.76
N TYR A 81 -15.02 10.00 -2.26
CA TYR A 81 -15.44 10.10 -0.87
C TYR A 81 -14.41 9.51 0.09
N ALA A 82 -13.78 8.38 -0.25
CA ALA A 82 -12.69 7.82 0.52
C ALA A 82 -11.56 8.84 0.70
N ARG A 83 -11.13 9.49 -0.39
CA ARG A 83 -10.03 10.47 -0.40
C ARG A 83 -10.35 11.77 0.33
N THR A 84 -11.60 12.21 0.35
CA THR A 84 -11.98 13.55 0.83
C THR A 84 -12.50 13.55 2.27
N VAL A 85 -13.32 12.56 2.64
CA VAL A 85 -14.00 12.55 3.94
C VAL A 85 -13.96 11.18 4.63
N GLY A 86 -13.62 10.13 3.89
CA GLY A 86 -13.66 8.74 4.35
C GLY A 86 -12.35 8.23 4.94
N LEU A 87 -12.15 6.92 4.80
CA LEU A 87 -11.02 6.18 5.36
C LEU A 87 -9.67 6.75 4.92
N VAL A 88 -9.48 6.97 3.62
CA VAL A 88 -8.22 7.46 3.07
C VAL A 88 -7.89 8.86 3.59
N ALA A 89 -8.88 9.74 3.74
CA ALA A 89 -8.68 11.05 4.34
C ALA A 89 -8.21 10.97 5.81
N GLN A 90 -8.67 9.97 6.56
CA GLN A 90 -8.26 9.78 7.96
C GLN A 90 -6.86 9.18 8.07
N ILE A 91 -6.52 8.18 7.25
CA ILE A 91 -5.16 7.64 7.17
C ILE A 91 -4.18 8.73 6.72
N ARG A 92 -4.56 9.56 5.75
CA ARG A 92 -3.76 10.70 5.28
C ARG A 92 -3.33 11.60 6.43
N LYS A 93 -4.26 11.98 7.33
CA LYS A 93 -3.96 12.84 8.49
C LYS A 93 -2.91 12.26 9.41
N ILE A 94 -2.91 10.93 9.60
CA ILE A 94 -1.90 10.21 10.39
C ILE A 94 -0.55 10.25 9.68
N LEU A 95 -0.53 10.00 8.37
CA LEU A 95 0.70 9.93 7.58
C LEU A 95 1.35 11.30 7.34
N GLU A 96 0.58 12.37 7.18
CA GLU A 96 1.08 13.74 6.98
C GLU A 96 1.86 14.28 8.18
N GLN A 97 1.54 13.80 9.39
CA GLN A 97 2.27 14.17 10.60
C GLN A 97 3.64 13.49 10.71
N ARG A 98 3.93 12.51 9.84
CA ARG A 98 5.13 11.68 9.90
C ARG A 98 6.12 12.06 8.82
N ARG A 99 7.33 12.41 9.26
CA ARG A 99 8.45 12.63 8.34
C ARG A 99 8.88 11.32 7.71
N GLY A 100 9.26 11.37 6.44
CA GLY A 100 9.89 10.24 5.74
C GLY A 100 8.94 9.24 5.09
N VAL A 101 7.62 9.38 5.23
CA VAL A 101 6.67 8.64 4.38
C VAL A 101 6.77 9.19 2.96
N ARG A 102 7.08 8.32 1.99
CA ARG A 102 7.28 8.70 0.60
C ARG A 102 6.10 8.31 -0.28
N PHE A 103 5.57 7.11 -0.08
CA PHE A 103 4.40 6.62 -0.78
C PHE A 103 3.45 5.95 0.20
N ALA A 104 2.16 6.13 0.01
CA ALA A 104 1.16 5.36 0.71
C ALA A 104 -0.11 5.24 -0.12
N PHE A 105 -0.69 4.05 -0.17
CA PHE A 105 -1.93 3.80 -0.90
C PHE A 105 -2.67 2.59 -0.35
N VAL A 106 -3.99 2.60 -0.52
CA VAL A 106 -4.86 1.45 -0.26
C VAL A 106 -4.89 0.58 -1.51
N PHE A 107 -4.81 -0.74 -1.35
CA PHE A 107 -4.94 -1.71 -2.43
C PHE A 107 -5.91 -2.84 -2.02
N GLY A 108 -5.94 -3.95 -2.76
CA GLY A 108 -6.77 -5.09 -2.40
C GLY A 108 -8.25 -4.90 -2.69
N SER A 109 -9.09 -5.63 -1.96
CA SER A 109 -10.54 -5.67 -2.16
C SER A 109 -11.19 -4.29 -2.02
N TYR A 110 -10.68 -3.45 -1.10
CA TYR A 110 -11.19 -2.09 -0.89
C TYR A 110 -10.97 -1.19 -2.11
N ALA A 111 -9.80 -1.26 -2.73
CA ALA A 111 -9.49 -0.46 -3.91
C ALA A 111 -10.19 -0.98 -5.18
N ARG A 112 -10.42 -2.29 -5.28
CA ARG A 112 -11.24 -2.90 -6.35
C ARG A 112 -12.73 -2.61 -6.20
N GLY A 113 -13.18 -2.36 -4.97
CA GLY A 113 -14.57 -2.14 -4.64
C GLY A 113 -15.38 -3.40 -4.35
N ASP A 114 -14.69 -4.54 -4.22
CA ASP A 114 -15.26 -5.88 -3.95
C ASP A 114 -15.22 -6.27 -2.46
N ASP A 115 -14.75 -5.36 -1.60
CA ASP A 115 -14.77 -5.56 -0.15
C ASP A 115 -16.19 -5.52 0.43
N ASP A 116 -16.35 -6.18 1.57
CA ASP A 116 -17.49 -6.00 2.44
C ASP A 116 -17.11 -5.17 3.68
N VAL A 117 -18.11 -4.86 4.52
CA VAL A 117 -17.90 -4.10 5.77
C VAL A 117 -17.03 -4.82 6.82
N ARG A 118 -16.77 -6.12 6.65
CA ARG A 118 -15.92 -6.94 7.55
C ARG A 118 -14.51 -7.13 7.00
N SER A 119 -14.31 -6.84 5.72
CA SER A 119 -13.03 -7.01 5.06
C SER A 119 -12.04 -6.01 5.62
N ASP A 120 -10.83 -6.47 5.89
CA ASP A 120 -9.70 -5.62 6.23
C ASP A 120 -9.38 -4.67 5.06
N VAL A 121 -8.65 -3.60 5.39
CA VAL A 121 -8.16 -2.66 4.38
C VAL A 121 -6.65 -2.73 4.33
N ASP A 122 -6.14 -3.26 3.23
CA ASP A 122 -4.72 -3.35 2.97
C ASP A 122 -4.13 -1.99 2.60
N VAL A 123 -3.09 -1.58 3.32
CA VAL A 123 -2.41 -0.30 3.11
C VAL A 123 -0.93 -0.57 2.93
N LEU A 124 -0.34 -0.15 1.80
CA LEU A 124 1.11 -0.13 1.66
C LEU A 124 1.62 1.24 2.06
N VAL A 125 2.61 1.28 2.95
CA VAL A 125 3.34 2.50 3.33
C VAL A 125 4.82 2.28 3.02
N VAL A 126 5.40 3.13 2.19
CA VAL A 126 6.83 3.10 1.85
C VAL A 126 7.50 4.37 2.38
N GLY A 127 8.52 4.20 3.22
CA GLY A 127 9.30 5.30 3.75
C GLY A 127 9.95 5.01 5.11
N GLY A 128 10.54 6.04 5.69
CA GLY A 128 11.13 6.01 7.03
C GLY A 128 10.11 6.31 8.13
N ALA A 129 8.96 5.63 8.13
CA ALA A 129 7.99 5.80 9.21
C ALA A 129 8.48 5.11 10.48
N GLU A 130 8.36 5.78 11.64
CA GLU A 130 8.52 5.12 12.94
C GLU A 130 7.37 4.10 13.13
N VAL A 131 7.64 2.85 12.75
CA VAL A 131 6.65 1.76 12.68
C VAL A 131 5.82 1.62 13.96
N PRO A 132 6.40 1.57 15.18
CA PRO A 132 5.60 1.36 16.39
C PRO A 132 4.57 2.47 16.62
N ALA A 133 4.97 3.73 16.39
CA ALA A 133 4.09 4.86 16.58
C ALA A 133 3.00 4.91 15.49
N LEU A 134 3.32 4.53 14.23
CA LEU A 134 2.33 4.45 13.16
C LEU A 134 1.26 3.38 13.48
N LEU A 135 1.68 2.20 13.94
CA LEU A 135 0.75 1.13 14.28
C LEU A 135 -0.19 1.51 15.44
N ALA A 136 0.30 2.24 16.46
CA ALA A 136 -0.53 2.70 17.57
C ALA A 136 -1.64 3.68 17.14
N GLU A 137 -1.35 4.59 16.20
CA GLU A 137 -2.35 5.50 15.65
C GLU A 137 -3.33 4.79 14.72
N ILE A 138 -2.84 3.83 13.93
CA ILE A 138 -3.70 2.97 13.11
C ILE A 138 -4.67 2.20 13.99
N GLN A 139 -4.24 1.59 15.09
CA GLN A 139 -5.12 0.92 16.05
C GLN A 139 -6.19 1.84 16.64
N THR A 140 -5.80 3.08 16.96
CA THR A 140 -6.76 4.09 17.43
C THR A 140 -7.79 4.43 16.34
N LEU A 141 -7.38 4.43 15.07
CA LEU A 141 -8.27 4.65 13.94
C LEU A 141 -9.17 3.44 13.68
N GLU A 142 -8.66 2.21 13.73
CA GLU A 142 -9.44 0.97 13.62
C GLU A 142 -10.58 0.94 14.62
N ALA A 143 -10.30 1.27 15.89
CA ALA A 143 -11.31 1.34 16.95
C ALA A 143 -12.40 2.38 16.67
N LYS A 144 -12.06 3.51 16.03
CA LYS A 144 -13.03 4.55 15.64
C LYS A 144 -13.87 4.15 14.43
N LEU A 145 -13.27 3.42 13.49
CA LEU A 145 -13.91 3.02 12.26
C LEU A 145 -14.69 1.70 12.39
N GLY A 146 -14.38 0.89 13.40
CA GLY A 146 -14.91 -0.47 13.54
C GLY A 146 -14.46 -1.38 12.40
N ARG A 147 -13.29 -1.13 11.83
CA ARG A 147 -12.76 -1.84 10.67
C ARG A 147 -11.25 -2.02 10.79
N GLU A 148 -10.78 -3.24 10.51
CA GLU A 148 -9.37 -3.61 10.57
C GLU A 148 -8.59 -2.99 9.39
N LEU A 149 -7.41 -2.47 9.69
CA LEU A 149 -6.46 -1.90 8.76
C LEU A 149 -5.21 -2.77 8.80
N ASN A 150 -4.78 -3.26 7.65
CA ASN A 150 -3.63 -4.14 7.51
C ASN A 150 -2.46 -3.39 6.85
N PRO A 151 -1.67 -2.61 7.62
CA PRO A 151 -0.57 -1.83 7.07
C PRO A 151 0.68 -2.69 6.82
N VAL A 152 1.12 -2.77 5.57
CA VAL A 152 2.45 -3.25 5.19
C VAL A 152 3.39 -2.04 5.13
N VAL A 153 4.37 -1.99 6.04
CA VAL A 153 5.32 -0.87 6.12
C VAL A 153 6.69 -1.30 5.61
N TRP A 154 7.18 -0.61 4.58
CA TRP A 154 8.48 -0.87 3.96
C TRP A 154 9.38 0.35 4.00
N THR A 155 10.65 0.13 4.28
CA THR A 155 11.69 1.11 3.98
C THR A 155 12.01 1.10 2.47
N GLU A 156 12.76 2.09 1.99
CA GLU A 156 13.28 2.04 0.61
C GLU A 156 14.18 0.83 0.36
N ASN A 157 14.87 0.33 1.39
CA ASN A 157 15.70 -0.86 1.28
C ASN A 157 14.84 -2.13 1.15
N ASP A 158 13.71 -2.20 1.86
CA ASP A 158 12.74 -3.29 1.70
C ASP A 158 12.13 -3.26 0.31
N LEU A 159 11.70 -2.10 -0.18
CA LEU A 159 11.19 -1.96 -1.54
C LEU A 159 12.24 -2.41 -2.58
N ARG A 160 13.51 -2.01 -2.41
CA ARG A 160 14.60 -2.47 -3.30
C ARG A 160 14.77 -3.99 -3.24
N ARG A 161 14.75 -4.59 -2.04
CA ARG A 161 14.86 -6.04 -1.87
C ARG A 161 13.71 -6.76 -2.59
N GLN A 162 12.47 -6.32 -2.38
CA GLN A 162 11.29 -6.90 -3.03
C GLN A 162 11.32 -6.80 -4.56
N LEU A 163 11.90 -5.73 -5.11
CA LEU A 163 12.14 -5.58 -6.55
C LEU A 163 13.19 -6.57 -7.08
N GLN A 164 14.29 -6.77 -6.36
CA GLN A 164 15.36 -7.69 -6.74
C GLN A 164 14.91 -9.15 -6.68
N GLU A 165 14.13 -9.50 -5.65
CA GLU A 165 13.58 -10.83 -5.43
C GLU A 165 12.39 -11.14 -6.35
N ARG A 166 11.89 -10.15 -7.12
CA ARG A 166 10.67 -10.26 -7.93
C ARG A 166 9.49 -10.79 -7.12
N SER A 167 9.31 -10.22 -5.94
CA SER A 167 8.30 -10.65 -4.98
C SER A 167 6.91 -10.73 -5.61
N PRO A 168 6.18 -11.85 -5.46
CA PRO A 168 4.81 -11.99 -5.92
C PRO A 168 3.89 -10.90 -5.36
N PHE A 169 4.11 -10.51 -4.10
CA PHE A 169 3.32 -9.46 -3.45
C PHE A 169 3.49 -8.11 -4.17
N LEU A 170 4.72 -7.70 -4.48
CA LEU A 170 4.95 -6.44 -5.21
C LEU A 170 4.36 -6.48 -6.64
N ALA A 171 4.39 -7.65 -7.29
CA ALA A 171 3.77 -7.81 -8.60
C ALA A 171 2.24 -7.63 -8.53
N THR A 172 1.59 -8.26 -7.55
CA THR A 172 0.14 -8.12 -7.29
C THR A 172 -0.21 -6.68 -6.97
N VAL A 173 0.46 -6.06 -6.01
CA VAL A 173 0.18 -4.68 -5.58
C VAL A 173 0.31 -3.70 -6.75
N ARG A 174 1.27 -3.89 -7.65
CA ARG A 174 1.44 -3.03 -8.83
C ARG A 174 0.33 -3.23 -9.87
N ALA A 175 -0.17 -4.45 -10.04
CA ALA A 175 -1.22 -4.76 -11.02
C ALA A 175 -2.63 -4.35 -10.56
N GLU A 176 -2.86 -4.29 -9.24
CA GLU A 176 -4.17 -3.96 -8.69
C GLU A 176 -4.47 -2.44 -8.73
N PRO A 177 -5.77 -2.06 -8.73
CA PRO A 177 -6.19 -0.68 -8.49
C PRO A 177 -5.68 -0.16 -7.15
N LYS A 178 -5.36 1.15 -7.10
CA LYS A 178 -4.78 1.79 -5.92
C LYS A 178 -5.54 3.08 -5.62
N ILE A 179 -5.85 3.32 -4.35
CA ILE A 179 -6.33 4.63 -3.89
C ILE A 179 -5.18 5.33 -3.18
N TRP A 180 -4.60 6.31 -3.86
CA TRP A 180 -3.40 7.01 -3.39
C TRP A 180 -3.66 7.94 -2.20
N ILE A 181 -2.85 7.77 -1.16
CA ILE A 181 -2.83 8.58 0.07
C ILE A 181 -1.67 9.58 0.01
N VAL A 182 -0.45 9.10 -0.28
CA VAL A 182 0.76 9.92 -0.42
C VAL A 182 1.49 9.52 -1.71
N GLY A 183 1.91 10.51 -2.49
CA GLY A 183 2.48 10.33 -3.83
C GLY A 183 1.44 9.91 -4.86
N ASP A 184 1.92 9.43 -6.01
CA ASP A 184 1.11 8.90 -7.10
C ASP A 184 1.78 7.72 -7.82
N GLU A 185 1.05 7.12 -8.75
CA GLU A 185 1.50 5.95 -9.51
C GLU A 185 2.73 6.25 -10.37
N ASP A 186 2.78 7.42 -11.01
CA ASP A 186 3.90 7.79 -11.87
C ASP A 186 5.20 7.99 -11.07
N GLU A 187 5.11 8.65 -9.91
CA GLU A 187 6.22 8.81 -8.97
C GLU A 187 6.70 7.47 -8.41
N PHE A 188 5.76 6.62 -8.00
CA PHE A 188 6.08 5.28 -7.49
C PHE A 188 6.79 4.44 -8.55
N GLU A 189 6.26 4.42 -9.77
CA GLU A 189 6.83 3.68 -10.90
C GLU A 189 8.18 4.23 -11.35
N ARG A 190 8.38 5.55 -11.33
CA ARG A 190 9.72 6.12 -11.54
C ARG A 190 10.68 5.64 -10.46
N ARG A 191 10.28 5.68 -9.18
CA ARG A 191 11.16 5.30 -8.08
C ARG A 191 11.49 3.82 -8.06
N THR A 192 10.54 2.94 -8.35
CA THR A 192 10.80 1.50 -8.44
C THR A 192 11.77 1.19 -9.58
N ARG A 193 11.64 1.85 -10.74
CA ARG A 193 12.60 1.73 -11.85
C ARG A 193 14.00 2.21 -11.46
N GLU A 194 14.13 3.32 -10.74
CA GLU A 194 15.42 3.81 -10.24
C GLU A 194 16.08 2.81 -9.28
N LEU A 195 15.31 2.25 -8.34
CA LEU A 195 15.81 1.29 -7.34
C LEU A 195 16.19 -0.07 -7.95
N ALA A 196 15.53 -0.47 -9.04
CA ALA A 196 15.83 -1.70 -9.76
C ALA A 196 17.09 -1.62 -10.63
N ARG A 197 17.60 -0.41 -10.93
CA ARG A 197 18.85 -0.27 -11.67
C ARG A 197 20.02 -0.79 -10.83
N PRO A 198 20.87 -1.67 -11.36
CA PRO A 198 22.03 -2.15 -10.63
C PRO A 198 22.93 -0.97 -10.26
N SER A 199 23.23 -0.83 -8.97
CA SER A 199 24.10 0.22 -8.48
C SER A 199 25.48 0.11 -9.16
N PRO A 200 26.02 1.17 -9.78
CA PRO A 200 27.29 1.10 -10.50
C PRO A 200 28.49 0.73 -9.60
N ARG A 201 28.33 0.75 -8.27
CA ARG A 201 29.41 0.54 -7.29
C ARG A 201 29.68 -0.91 -6.90
N GLY A 202 28.94 -1.89 -7.44
CA GLY A 202 29.08 -3.31 -7.07
C GLY A 202 30.11 -4.14 -7.85
N ARG A 203 30.76 -3.60 -8.90
CA ARG A 203 31.66 -4.38 -9.77
C ARG A 203 33.17 -4.25 -9.48
N ALA A 204 33.57 -3.52 -8.44
CA ALA A 204 34.99 -3.21 -8.20
C ALA A 204 35.66 -3.98 -7.04
N ALA A 205 34.95 -4.84 -6.31
CA ALA A 205 35.50 -5.44 -5.07
C ALA A 205 35.76 -6.95 -5.12
N ASP A 206 35.53 -7.65 -6.24
CA ASP A 206 35.74 -9.09 -6.29
C ASP A 206 36.43 -9.53 -7.59
N GLN A 207 37.73 -9.26 -7.67
CA GLN A 207 38.64 -10.04 -8.50
C GLN A 207 39.60 -10.79 -7.56
N PRO A 208 39.52 -12.12 -7.46
CA PRO A 208 40.53 -12.90 -6.77
C PRO A 208 41.84 -12.80 -7.58
N ARG A 209 42.89 -12.27 -6.93
CA ARG A 209 44.26 -12.31 -7.47
C ARG A 209 44.70 -13.77 -7.62
N SER A 210 44.56 -14.33 -8.81
CA SER A 210 45.16 -15.60 -9.17
C SER A 210 46.68 -15.44 -9.27
N SER A 211 47.40 -15.77 -8.20
CA SER A 211 48.85 -15.97 -8.26
C SER A 211 49.14 -17.26 -9.04
N ARG A 212 49.43 -17.10 -10.33
CA ARG A 212 49.92 -18.17 -11.21
C ARG A 212 51.25 -18.73 -10.69
N ARG A 213 51.27 -20.04 -10.45
CA ARG A 213 52.47 -20.87 -10.36
C ARG A 213 52.86 -21.35 -11.77
N GLY A 214 54.15 -21.26 -12.09
CA GLY A 214 54.85 -22.25 -12.91
C GLY A 214 55.30 -21.81 -14.32
N GLY A 215 56.62 -21.72 -14.51
CA GLY A 215 57.24 -21.55 -15.82
C GLY A 215 58.76 -21.42 -15.75
N GLN A 216 59.46 -22.55 -15.86
CA GLN A 216 60.90 -22.78 -15.68
C GLN A 216 61.83 -21.95 -16.59
N ALA A 217 63.03 -21.64 -16.09
CA ALA A 217 64.23 -21.55 -16.93
C ALA A 217 65.46 -22.08 -16.17
N ARG A 218 66.12 -23.08 -16.76
CA ARG A 218 67.40 -23.68 -16.36
C ARG A 218 68.57 -22.85 -16.91
N THR A 219 69.61 -22.63 -16.11
CA THR A 219 71.06 -22.65 -16.50
C THR A 219 71.90 -22.49 -15.22
N ARG A 220 72.57 -23.52 -14.70
CA ARG A 220 73.94 -24.04 -14.96
C ARG A 220 75.07 -23.31 -14.19
N ARG A 221 75.78 -24.10 -13.34
CA ARG A 221 77.15 -23.96 -12.77
C ARG A 221 77.35 -22.80 -11.78
N THR A 222 78.03 -22.93 -10.63
CA THR A 222 79.27 -23.69 -10.31
C THR A 222 79.40 -23.85 -8.77
N GLN A 223 80.00 -24.96 -8.33
CA GLN A 223 80.58 -25.20 -6.98
C GLN A 223 81.82 -24.27 -6.73
N PRO A 224 82.46 -24.17 -5.52
CA PRO A 224 82.57 -25.20 -4.46
C PRO A 224 82.67 -24.80 -2.95
N ARG A 225 82.45 -25.83 -2.11
CA ARG A 225 83.16 -26.26 -0.88
C ARG A 225 82.97 -25.62 0.51
N ALA A 226 82.97 -26.55 1.48
CA ALA A 226 83.31 -26.51 2.93
C ALA A 226 82.25 -25.87 3.85
N SER A 227 81.92 -26.39 5.04
CA SER A 227 82.59 -27.32 5.97
C SER A 227 81.60 -27.87 7.00
N ASP A 228 81.89 -29.08 7.50
CA ASP A 228 81.65 -29.64 8.84
C ASP A 228 80.68 -28.95 9.82
N ALA A 229 79.78 -29.74 10.43
CA ALA A 229 80.01 -30.32 11.77
C ALA A 229 78.73 -30.81 12.47
N ARG A 230 78.81 -32.06 12.97
CA ARG A 230 78.28 -32.58 14.25
C ARG A 230 76.76 -32.52 14.50
N ALA A 231 76.04 -33.64 14.50
CA ALA A 231 76.02 -34.73 15.50
C ALA A 231 75.18 -34.45 16.77
N ARG A 232 74.37 -35.48 17.12
CA ARG A 232 73.73 -35.85 18.40
C ARG A 232 72.20 -35.61 18.43
N ARG A 233 71.40 -36.69 18.35
CA ARG A 233 70.91 -37.61 19.42
C ARG A 233 69.85 -36.94 20.30
N ARG A 234 68.59 -37.35 20.15
CA ARG A 234 67.82 -38.31 21.00
C ARG A 234 67.33 -37.69 22.32
N GLY A 235 66.03 -37.85 22.58
CA GLY A 235 65.46 -37.79 23.92
C GLY A 235 63.97 -37.48 23.89
N SER A 236 63.18 -38.54 24.12
CA SER A 236 61.81 -38.65 24.62
C SER A 236 60.93 -37.40 24.79
#